data_AF-A0A5P9NNR7-F1
#
_entry.id   AF-A0A5P9NNR7-F1
#
_cell.length_a   1.000
_cell.length_b   1.000
_cell.length_c   1.000
_cell.angle_alpha   90.00
_cell.angle_beta   90.00
_cell.angle_gamma   90.00
#
_symmetry.space_group_name_H-M   'P 1'
#
loop_
_entity.id
_entity.type
_entity.pdbx_description
1 polymer ?
#
loop_
_entity_poly.entity_id
_entity_poly.type
_entity_poly.pdbx_seq_one_letter_code
_entity_poly.pdbx_strand_id
1 'polypeptide(L)'
;MRVLLALILLFPILARADQVVLSLDGLPLAFNPFTLVASPDERLELGLLEGSLEGAGFAAEDGVSLFLNAQGMALTAPATPGYYPLTITTADGATLEVQLFVTEPAANIAGGLLNGYRFGEQPPGHPRHPELYRAPAGYIEVTKDLLDVRLSPHFTVRQFLCKQVSDYPKYIALEESLLVLLEGLLGEVRQRGYPAATFGVISGYRTPWYNRTIGNVPNSRHVYGDAMDFYVDVDGDGRMDDLDRDGDQDLDDVQLLVDLAEEFVSRPENAQLLGGIGRYRKTSRHGGFVHVDTRGYRARW
;
A
#
# COMPACT_ATOMS: atom_id res chain seq x y z
N MET A 1 14.88 -23.14 36.05
CA MET A 1 13.98 -23.07 34.89
C MET A 1 13.16 -21.80 35.02
N ARG A 2 13.63 -20.68 34.44
CA ARG A 2 12.93 -19.39 34.49
C ARG A 2 12.26 -19.20 33.13
N VAL A 3 10.93 -19.25 33.13
CA VAL A 3 10.11 -18.92 31.96
C VAL A 3 10.20 -17.41 31.78
N LEU A 4 10.78 -16.98 30.67
CA LEU A 4 10.76 -15.58 30.25
C LEU A 4 9.41 -15.35 29.56
N LEU A 5 8.45 -14.74 30.25
CA LEU A 5 7.26 -14.19 29.60
C LEU A 5 7.74 -13.01 28.75
N ALA A 6 7.69 -13.16 27.43
CA ALA A 6 7.79 -12.04 26.52
C ALA A 6 6.49 -11.23 26.64
N LEU A 7 6.58 -10.06 27.27
CA LEU A 7 5.49 -9.09 27.31
C LEU A 7 5.48 -8.41 25.93
N ILE A 8 4.53 -8.78 25.07
CA ILE A 8 4.24 -8.04 23.85
C ILE A 8 3.60 -6.73 24.30
N LEU A 9 4.34 -5.63 24.20
CA LEU A 9 3.81 -4.29 24.37
C LEU A 9 3.07 -3.92 23.08
N LEU A 10 1.77 -4.19 23.04
CA LEU A 10 0.86 -3.52 22.12
C LEU A 10 0.88 -2.02 22.48
N PHE A 11 1.35 -1.18 21.56
CA PHE A 11 1.25 0.28 21.67
C PHE A 11 -0.22 0.72 21.67
N PRO A 12 -0.56 1.86 22.31
CA PRO A 12 -1.92 2.34 22.38
C PRO A 12 -2.29 3.04 21.07
N ILE A 13 -2.57 2.26 20.03
CA ILE A 13 -3.74 2.60 19.21
C ILE A 13 -4.88 2.60 20.21
N LEU A 14 -5.69 3.66 20.27
CA LEU A 14 -6.91 3.70 21.10
C LEU A 14 -7.55 2.30 21.11
N ALA A 15 -7.37 1.58 22.21
CA ALA A 15 -7.81 0.21 22.36
C ALA A 15 -9.33 0.23 22.38
N ARG A 16 -9.94 0.13 21.21
CA ARG A 16 -11.26 -0.46 21.09
C ARG A 16 -11.03 -1.95 21.21
N ALA A 17 -11.39 -2.51 22.35
CA ALA A 17 -11.16 -3.90 22.74
C ALA A 17 -11.82 -4.96 21.83
N ASP A 18 -12.31 -4.61 20.63
CA ASP A 18 -13.15 -5.46 19.79
C ASP A 18 -12.86 -5.33 18.28
N GLN A 19 -11.73 -4.74 17.87
CA GLN A 19 -11.42 -4.63 16.44
C GLN A 19 -10.84 -5.95 15.91
N VAL A 20 -11.52 -6.53 14.91
CA VAL A 20 -10.98 -7.68 14.16
C VAL A 20 -9.74 -7.25 13.38
N VAL A 21 -8.63 -7.95 13.61
CA VAL A 21 -7.38 -7.78 12.87
C VAL A 21 -7.08 -9.08 12.13
N LEU A 22 -6.97 -8.98 10.82
CA LEU A 22 -6.60 -10.08 9.93
C LEU A 22 -5.14 -9.97 9.51
N SER A 23 -4.58 -11.07 9.02
CA SER A 23 -3.20 -11.16 8.54
C SER A 23 -3.14 -11.89 7.21
N LEU A 24 -2.54 -11.25 6.20
CA LEU A 24 -2.24 -11.84 4.91
C LEU A 24 -0.75 -12.22 4.86
N ASP A 25 -0.41 -13.50 4.77
CA ASP A 25 0.98 -13.99 4.76
C ASP A 25 1.87 -13.46 5.91
N GLY A 26 1.24 -13.21 7.05
CA GLY A 26 1.89 -12.64 8.25
C GLY A 26 1.77 -11.12 8.36
N LEU A 27 1.40 -10.41 7.29
CA LEU A 27 1.23 -8.96 7.26
C LEU A 27 -0.06 -8.55 7.99
N PRO A 28 0.00 -7.83 9.12
CA PRO A 28 -1.19 -7.40 9.84
C PRO A 28 -1.97 -6.32 9.09
N LEU A 29 -3.26 -6.54 8.87
CA LEU A 29 -4.21 -5.62 8.27
C LEU A 29 -5.06 -4.98 9.38
N ALA A 30 -4.43 -4.07 10.14
CA ALA A 30 -5.01 -3.46 11.34
C ALA A 30 -5.79 -2.15 11.08
N PHE A 31 -6.41 -2.03 9.91
CA PHE A 31 -7.16 -0.84 9.50
C PHE A 31 -8.37 -1.21 8.63
N ASN A 32 -9.31 -0.27 8.51
CA ASN A 32 -10.59 -0.47 7.85
C ASN A 32 -11.03 0.80 7.09
N PRO A 33 -11.26 0.76 5.77
CA PRO A 33 -11.20 -0.42 4.89
C PRO A 33 -9.77 -0.95 4.72
N PHE A 34 -9.63 -2.20 4.31
CA PHE A 34 -8.36 -2.74 3.79
C PHE A 34 -8.52 -3.29 2.38
N THR A 35 -7.43 -3.28 1.60
CA THR A 35 -7.40 -3.78 0.23
C THR A 35 -6.82 -5.18 0.16
N LEU A 36 -7.39 -5.99 -0.74
CA LEU A 36 -6.80 -7.24 -1.22
C LEU A 36 -6.68 -7.18 -2.74
N VAL A 37 -5.53 -7.57 -3.26
CA VAL A 37 -5.24 -7.67 -4.69
C VAL A 37 -5.08 -9.13 -5.04
N ALA A 38 -5.83 -9.59 -6.05
CA ALA A 38 -5.85 -10.99 -6.43
C ALA A 38 -5.79 -11.14 -7.95
N SER A 39 -5.22 -12.23 -8.42
CA SER A 39 -5.42 -12.72 -9.79
C SER A 39 -6.81 -13.35 -9.91
N PRO A 40 -7.35 -13.48 -11.14
CA PRO A 40 -8.56 -14.25 -11.37
C PRO A 40 -8.47 -15.66 -10.77
N ASP A 41 -9.54 -16.09 -10.09
CA ASP A 41 -9.66 -17.38 -9.41
C ASP A 41 -8.64 -17.64 -8.27
N GLU A 42 -7.85 -16.64 -7.89
CA GLU A 42 -6.89 -16.78 -6.80
C GLU A 42 -7.60 -16.96 -5.46
N ARG A 43 -7.06 -17.86 -4.64
CA ARG A 43 -7.51 -18.09 -3.28
C ARG A 43 -6.56 -17.40 -2.31
N LEU A 44 -7.10 -16.45 -1.55
CA LEU A 44 -6.41 -15.76 -0.46
C LEU A 44 -6.84 -16.35 0.88
N GLU A 45 -5.88 -16.55 1.79
CA GLU A 45 -6.13 -16.99 3.15
C GLU A 45 -5.62 -15.94 4.13
N LEU A 46 -6.52 -15.43 4.96
CA LEU A 46 -6.21 -14.42 5.97
C LEU A 46 -6.41 -15.02 7.35
N GLY A 47 -5.36 -15.03 8.17
CA GLY A 47 -5.41 -15.47 9.55
C GLY A 47 -6.00 -14.41 10.48
N LEU A 48 -6.76 -14.81 11.49
CA LEU A 48 -7.24 -13.93 12.55
C LEU A 48 -6.13 -13.71 13.59
N LEU A 49 -5.72 -12.46 13.78
CA LEU A 49 -4.76 -12.06 14.81
C LEU A 49 -5.47 -11.60 16.09
N GLU A 50 -6.51 -10.78 15.96
CA GLU A 50 -7.27 -10.20 17.08
C GLU A 50 -8.76 -10.14 16.76
N GLY A 51 -9.61 -10.12 17.79
CA GLY A 51 -11.07 -10.10 17.66
C GLY A 51 -11.70 -11.48 17.44
N SER A 52 -12.91 -11.51 16.89
CA SER A 52 -13.64 -12.75 16.57
C SER A 52 -14.47 -12.59 15.30
N LEU A 53 -14.51 -13.64 14.48
CA LEU A 53 -15.41 -13.79 13.33
C LEU A 53 -16.53 -14.81 13.59
N GLU A 54 -16.64 -15.33 14.81
CA GLU A 54 -17.71 -16.27 15.16
C GLU A 54 -19.07 -15.57 15.05
N GLY A 55 -19.99 -16.18 14.29
CA GLY A 55 -21.30 -15.60 14.02
C GLY A 55 -21.28 -14.40 13.06
N ALA A 56 -20.14 -14.06 12.46
CA ALA A 56 -20.06 -13.01 11.45
C ALA A 56 -20.81 -13.40 10.18
N GLY A 57 -21.52 -12.43 9.60
CA GLY A 57 -22.10 -12.51 8.27
C GLY A 57 -21.29 -11.70 7.27
N PHE A 58 -21.53 -11.90 5.97
CA PHE A 58 -20.90 -11.10 4.93
C PHE A 58 -21.87 -10.75 3.80
N ALA A 59 -21.58 -9.63 3.13
CA ALA A 59 -22.17 -9.23 1.87
C ALA A 59 -21.04 -9.10 0.84
N ALA A 60 -21.21 -9.73 -0.31
CA ALA A 60 -20.25 -9.73 -1.41
C ALA A 60 -21.00 -9.67 -2.74
N GLU A 61 -20.34 -9.15 -3.77
CA GLU A 61 -20.85 -9.20 -5.13
C GLU A 61 -20.79 -10.62 -5.72
N ASP A 62 -21.56 -10.84 -6.79
CA ASP A 62 -21.64 -12.12 -7.48
C ASP A 62 -20.25 -12.61 -7.93
N GLY A 63 -19.99 -13.90 -7.68
CA GLY A 63 -18.74 -14.57 -8.07
C GLY A 63 -17.66 -14.56 -7.00
N VAL A 64 -17.77 -13.73 -5.94
CA VAL A 64 -16.83 -13.79 -4.82
C VAL A 64 -17.25 -14.88 -3.85
N SER A 65 -16.37 -15.86 -3.60
CA SER A 65 -16.60 -16.88 -2.59
C SER A 65 -15.86 -16.54 -1.30
N LEU A 66 -16.58 -16.39 -0.20
CA LEU A 66 -16.01 -16.06 1.11
C LEU A 66 -16.41 -17.12 2.15
N PHE A 67 -15.43 -17.61 2.89
CA PHE A 67 -15.59 -18.52 4.01
C PHE A 67 -14.97 -17.93 5.26
N LEU A 68 -15.73 -17.87 6.35
CA LEU A 68 -15.29 -17.37 7.65
C LEU A 68 -15.26 -18.52 8.66
N ASN A 69 -14.24 -18.55 9.51
CA ASN A 69 -14.16 -19.47 10.65
C ASN A 69 -13.46 -18.81 11.85
N ALA A 70 -13.28 -19.56 12.93
CA ALA A 70 -12.62 -19.07 14.14
C ALA A 70 -11.12 -18.74 13.97
N GLN A 71 -10.50 -19.17 12.86
CA GLN A 71 -9.09 -18.96 12.55
C GLN A 71 -8.87 -17.82 11.55
N GLY A 72 -9.92 -17.28 10.94
CA GLY A 72 -9.81 -16.21 9.94
C GLY A 72 -10.80 -16.35 8.78
N MET A 73 -10.37 -15.94 7.59
CA MET A 73 -11.17 -15.99 6.38
C MET A 73 -10.40 -16.57 5.20
N ALA A 74 -11.11 -17.29 4.34
CA ALA A 74 -10.61 -17.71 3.03
C ALA A 74 -11.52 -17.10 1.97
N LEU A 75 -10.91 -16.44 0.98
CA LEU A 75 -11.60 -15.78 -0.12
C LEU A 75 -11.10 -16.36 -1.44
N THR A 76 -12.01 -16.64 -2.37
CA THR A 76 -11.67 -16.92 -3.77
C THR A 76 -12.16 -15.79 -4.64
N ALA A 77 -11.22 -15.17 -5.35
CA ALA A 77 -11.47 -14.07 -6.27
C ALA A 77 -12.32 -14.54 -7.47
N PRO A 78 -13.23 -13.69 -7.98
CA PRO A 78 -13.92 -13.93 -9.25
C PRO A 78 -12.96 -14.20 -10.41
N ALA A 79 -13.43 -14.94 -11.42
CA ALA A 79 -12.70 -15.15 -12.67
C ALA A 79 -12.60 -13.88 -13.55
N THR A 80 -13.48 -12.90 -13.32
CA THR A 80 -13.51 -11.65 -14.08
C THR A 80 -12.69 -10.58 -13.34
N PRO A 81 -11.75 -9.89 -14.00
CA PRO A 81 -11.09 -8.71 -13.44
C PRO A 81 -12.08 -7.60 -13.08
N GLY A 82 -11.80 -6.87 -12.00
CA GLY A 82 -12.69 -5.81 -11.54
C GLY A 82 -12.49 -5.44 -10.07
N TYR A 83 -13.33 -4.51 -9.61
CA TYR A 83 -13.41 -4.10 -8.20
C TYR A 83 -14.65 -4.71 -7.57
N TYR A 84 -14.46 -5.40 -6.44
CA TYR A 84 -15.48 -6.16 -5.73
C TYR A 84 -15.46 -5.75 -4.25
N PRO A 85 -16.25 -4.75 -3.83
CA PRO A 85 -16.34 -4.41 -2.43
C PRO A 85 -17.03 -5.53 -1.63
N LEU A 86 -16.49 -5.85 -0.46
CA LEU A 86 -17.12 -6.75 0.50
C LEU A 86 -17.33 -6.05 1.83
N THR A 87 -18.35 -6.50 2.56
CA THR A 87 -18.56 -6.12 3.95
C THR A 87 -18.72 -7.37 4.80
N ILE A 88 -17.91 -7.49 5.85
CA ILE A 88 -18.08 -8.51 6.88
C ILE A 88 -18.67 -7.81 8.10
N THR A 89 -19.79 -8.32 8.62
CA THR A 89 -20.43 -7.80 9.84
C THR A 89 -20.24 -8.82 10.95
N THR A 90 -19.50 -8.47 12.00
CA THR A 90 -19.28 -9.32 13.18
C THR A 90 -20.57 -9.44 14.01
N ALA A 91 -20.61 -10.42 14.93
CA ALA A 91 -21.80 -10.69 15.72
C ALA A 91 -22.24 -9.53 16.65
N ASP A 92 -21.29 -8.68 17.05
CA ASP A 92 -21.52 -7.45 17.82
C ASP A 92 -21.91 -6.25 16.95
N GLY A 93 -21.94 -6.42 15.62
CA GLY A 93 -22.35 -5.42 14.65
C GLY A 93 -21.23 -4.52 14.11
N ALA A 94 -19.96 -4.77 14.45
CA ALA A 94 -18.85 -4.08 13.81
C ALA A 94 -18.71 -4.51 12.33
N THR A 95 -18.29 -3.58 11.48
CA THR A 95 -18.19 -3.80 10.03
C THR A 95 -16.74 -3.71 9.57
N LEU A 96 -16.28 -4.71 8.81
CA LEU A 96 -15.01 -4.69 8.08
C LEU A 96 -15.33 -4.48 6.60
N GLU A 97 -14.73 -3.46 6.00
CA GLU A 97 -14.83 -3.15 4.57
C GLU A 97 -13.59 -3.70 3.86
N VAL A 98 -13.80 -4.60 2.90
CA VAL A 98 -12.72 -5.22 2.11
C VAL A 98 -12.82 -4.74 0.68
N GLN A 99 -11.75 -4.14 0.17
CA GLN A 99 -11.64 -3.69 -1.20
C GLN A 99 -10.90 -4.76 -2.01
N LEU A 100 -11.62 -5.72 -2.56
CA LEU A 100 -11.02 -6.73 -3.42
C LEU A 100 -10.87 -6.16 -4.84
N PHE A 101 -9.64 -6.11 -5.34
CA PHE A 101 -9.35 -5.84 -6.73
C PHE A 101 -8.84 -7.12 -7.41
N VAL A 102 -9.62 -7.63 -8.35
CA VAL A 102 -9.19 -8.71 -9.25
C VAL A 102 -8.50 -8.08 -10.45
N THR A 103 -7.24 -8.47 -10.64
CA THR A 103 -6.35 -7.84 -11.60
C THR A 103 -6.59 -8.31 -13.04
N GLU A 104 -6.35 -7.41 -13.99
CA GLU A 104 -6.14 -7.79 -15.39
C GLU A 104 -4.80 -8.52 -15.53
N PRO A 105 -4.77 -9.78 -16.02
CA PRO A 105 -3.54 -10.54 -16.12
C PRO A 105 -2.48 -9.86 -16.98
N ALA A 106 -1.23 -9.81 -16.51
CA ALA A 106 -0.11 -9.24 -17.26
C ALA A 106 0.17 -9.99 -18.58
N ALA A 107 -0.28 -11.25 -18.68
CA ALA A 107 -0.24 -12.04 -19.91
C ALA A 107 -1.07 -11.43 -21.06
N ASN A 108 -2.05 -10.58 -20.75
CA ASN A 108 -2.86 -9.87 -21.74
C ASN A 108 -2.13 -8.65 -22.35
N ILE A 109 -0.94 -8.29 -21.84
CA ILE A 109 -0.13 -7.22 -22.41
C ILE A 109 0.43 -7.69 -23.76
N ALA A 110 -0.08 -7.12 -24.85
CA ALA A 110 0.36 -7.40 -26.21
C ALA A 110 1.04 -6.17 -26.82
N GLY A 111 2.25 -6.32 -27.35
CA GLY A 111 2.99 -5.19 -27.94
C GLY A 111 3.28 -4.05 -26.97
N GLY A 112 3.35 -4.34 -25.66
CA GLY A 112 3.56 -3.34 -24.60
C GLY A 112 2.32 -2.49 -24.28
N LEU A 113 1.12 -2.95 -24.66
CA LEU A 113 -0.16 -2.31 -24.43
C LEU A 113 -1.13 -3.28 -23.71
N LEU A 114 -1.97 -2.75 -22.82
CA LEU A 114 -3.13 -3.42 -22.24
C LEU A 114 -4.33 -2.47 -22.38
N ASN A 115 -5.34 -2.86 -23.15
CA ASN A 115 -6.51 -2.03 -23.46
C ASN A 115 -6.15 -0.59 -23.90
N GLY A 116 -5.09 -0.45 -24.68
CA GLY A 116 -4.58 0.85 -25.16
C GLY A 116 -3.68 1.61 -24.17
N TYR A 117 -3.58 1.17 -22.92
CA TYR A 117 -2.67 1.74 -21.93
C TYR A 117 -1.26 1.21 -22.09
N ARG A 118 -0.27 2.11 -22.13
CA ARG A 118 1.13 1.77 -22.44
C ARG A 118 1.91 1.31 -21.22
N PHE A 119 2.44 0.10 -21.28
CA PHE A 119 3.29 -0.52 -20.25
C PHE A 119 4.77 -0.55 -20.61
N GLY A 120 5.10 -0.84 -21.87
CA GLY A 120 6.49 -1.10 -22.29
C GLY A 120 6.99 -2.49 -21.91
N GLU A 121 8.31 -2.67 -21.90
CA GLU A 121 8.95 -3.94 -21.55
C GLU A 121 8.80 -4.24 -20.06
N GLN A 122 8.61 -5.52 -19.71
CA GLN A 122 8.55 -5.94 -18.31
C GLN A 122 9.84 -5.58 -17.55
N PRO A 123 9.74 -5.29 -16.23
CA PRO A 123 10.91 -5.06 -15.40
C PRO A 123 11.88 -6.26 -15.50
N PRO A 124 13.20 -6.03 -15.68
CA PRO A 124 14.14 -7.11 -15.96
C PRO A 124 14.45 -8.01 -14.76
N GLY A 125 13.97 -7.66 -13.56
CA GLY A 125 14.21 -8.42 -12.33
C GLY A 125 15.61 -8.17 -11.74
N HIS A 126 15.91 -8.76 -10.58
CA HIS A 126 17.18 -8.57 -9.89
C HIS A 126 17.91 -9.90 -9.66
N PRO A 127 19.15 -10.08 -10.14
CA PRO A 127 19.81 -11.38 -10.14
C PRO A 127 20.13 -11.91 -8.74
N ARG A 128 20.37 -11.03 -7.75
CA ARG A 128 20.64 -11.45 -6.37
C ARG A 128 19.36 -11.61 -5.52
N HIS A 129 18.24 -11.06 -5.99
CA HIS A 129 16.97 -11.05 -5.25
C HIS A 129 15.81 -11.35 -6.21
N PRO A 130 15.84 -12.47 -6.95
CA PRO A 130 14.85 -12.75 -7.99
C PRO A 130 13.43 -12.80 -7.42
N GLU A 131 13.29 -13.31 -6.20
CA GLU A 131 12.02 -13.41 -5.49
C GLU A 131 11.39 -12.05 -5.14
N LEU A 132 12.23 -11.06 -4.81
CA LEU A 132 11.77 -9.72 -4.41
C LEU A 132 11.54 -8.79 -5.61
N TYR A 133 11.96 -9.20 -6.81
CA TYR A 133 11.86 -8.44 -8.07
C TYR A 133 11.11 -9.21 -9.16
N ARG A 134 10.12 -10.01 -8.76
CA ARG A 134 9.18 -10.64 -9.69
C ARG A 134 8.31 -9.56 -10.34
N ALA A 135 8.14 -9.63 -11.65
CA ALA A 135 7.22 -8.72 -12.34
C ALA A 135 5.78 -8.95 -11.85
N PRO A 136 4.94 -7.90 -11.72
CA PRO A 136 3.55 -8.07 -11.33
C PRO A 136 2.81 -9.05 -12.24
N ALA A 137 2.08 -9.99 -11.63
CA ALA A 137 1.32 -11.02 -12.36
C ALA A 137 0.07 -10.45 -13.04
N GLY A 138 -0.44 -9.32 -12.54
CA GLY A 138 -1.56 -8.58 -13.10
C GLY A 138 -1.57 -7.14 -12.61
N TYR A 139 -2.50 -6.35 -13.13
CA TYR A 139 -2.67 -4.95 -12.76
C TYR A 139 -4.13 -4.63 -12.48
N ILE A 140 -4.38 -3.81 -11.47
CA ILE A 140 -5.71 -3.32 -11.15
C ILE A 140 -6.15 -2.38 -12.28
N GLU A 141 -7.28 -2.70 -12.92
CA GLU A 141 -7.92 -1.78 -13.86
C GLU A 141 -8.57 -0.62 -13.08
N VAL A 142 -8.21 0.61 -13.44
CA VAL A 142 -8.74 1.82 -12.84
C VAL A 142 -9.54 2.58 -13.89
N THR A 143 -10.84 2.69 -13.67
CA THR A 143 -11.77 3.57 -14.38
C THR A 143 -11.94 4.91 -13.64
N LYS A 144 -12.67 5.86 -14.22
CA LYS A 144 -12.83 7.21 -13.64
C LYS A 144 -13.63 7.20 -12.33
N ASP A 145 -14.58 6.29 -12.20
CA ASP A 145 -15.43 6.11 -11.03
C ASP A 145 -14.68 5.48 -9.84
N LEU A 146 -13.56 4.78 -10.09
CA LEU A 146 -12.75 4.17 -9.03
C LEU A 146 -11.78 5.13 -8.33
N LEU A 147 -11.61 6.36 -8.84
CA LEU A 147 -10.55 7.25 -8.37
C LEU A 147 -10.62 7.59 -6.88
N ASP A 148 -11.83 7.71 -6.36
CA ASP A 148 -12.06 8.12 -4.97
C ASP A 148 -12.38 6.93 -4.06
N VAL A 149 -12.26 5.68 -4.57
CA VAL A 149 -12.30 4.48 -3.75
C VAL A 149 -11.12 4.51 -2.78
N ARG A 150 -11.41 4.34 -1.49
CA ARG A 150 -10.43 4.24 -0.42
C ARG A 150 -9.78 2.85 -0.46
N LEU A 151 -8.47 2.80 -0.66
CA LEU A 151 -7.65 1.59 -0.53
C LEU A 151 -7.39 1.25 0.95
N SER A 152 -7.29 2.30 1.76
CA SER A 152 -7.09 2.26 3.21
C SER A 152 -7.72 3.52 3.81
N PRO A 153 -7.82 3.68 5.15
CA PRO A 153 -8.52 4.81 5.75
C PRO A 153 -8.13 6.19 5.20
N HIS A 154 -6.85 6.39 4.86
CA HIS A 154 -6.31 7.68 4.47
C HIS A 154 -5.80 7.73 3.03
N PHE A 155 -5.92 6.65 2.25
CA PHE A 155 -5.41 6.62 0.89
C PHE A 155 -6.45 6.14 -0.12
N THR A 156 -6.51 6.80 -1.28
CA THR A 156 -7.42 6.47 -2.40
C THR A 156 -6.66 5.99 -3.63
N VAL A 157 -7.37 5.33 -4.55
CA VAL A 157 -6.81 4.84 -5.83
C VAL A 157 -6.10 5.94 -6.60
N ARG A 158 -6.65 7.17 -6.61
CA ARG A 158 -6.08 8.34 -7.30
C ARG A 158 -4.62 8.58 -6.95
N GLN A 159 -4.23 8.39 -5.69
CA GLN A 159 -2.88 8.66 -5.20
C GLN A 159 -1.83 7.69 -5.79
N PHE A 160 -2.25 6.51 -6.24
CA PHE A 160 -1.34 5.49 -6.77
C PHE A 160 -1.24 5.50 -8.30
N LEU A 161 -2.02 6.34 -8.98
CA LEU A 161 -2.00 6.41 -10.44
C LEU A 161 -0.66 6.87 -11.00
N CYS A 162 -0.22 6.16 -12.03
CA CYS A 162 0.89 6.59 -12.86
C CYS A 162 0.54 7.92 -13.55
N LYS A 163 1.49 8.87 -13.50
CA LYS A 163 1.36 10.21 -14.12
C LYS A 163 1.46 10.20 -15.66
N GLN A 164 1.50 9.02 -16.28
CA GLN A 164 1.37 8.87 -17.72
C GLN A 164 0.04 9.48 -18.20
N VAL A 165 0.14 10.42 -19.14
CA VAL A 165 -1.02 10.99 -19.82
C VAL A 165 -1.63 9.93 -20.74
N SER A 166 -2.90 9.64 -20.53
CA SER A 166 -3.70 8.69 -21.31
C SER A 166 -5.18 8.87 -20.98
N ASP A 167 -6.04 8.32 -21.82
CA ASP A 167 -7.43 8.03 -21.45
C ASP A 167 -7.51 6.87 -20.44
N TYR A 168 -8.73 6.60 -19.98
CA TYR A 168 -9.08 5.46 -19.14
C TYR A 168 -9.51 4.27 -20.00
N PRO A 169 -9.31 3.02 -19.55
CA PRO A 169 -8.77 2.65 -18.24
C PRO A 169 -7.26 2.92 -18.08
N LYS A 170 -6.86 3.15 -16.83
CA LYS A 170 -5.46 3.15 -16.39
C LYS A 170 -5.21 1.88 -15.59
N TYR A 171 -3.95 1.58 -15.31
CA TYR A 171 -3.60 0.37 -14.58
C TYR A 171 -2.52 0.65 -13.53
N ILE A 172 -2.66 0.00 -12.37
CA ILE A 172 -1.70 0.06 -11.28
C ILE A 172 -1.30 -1.36 -10.81
N ALA A 173 -0.03 -1.54 -10.46
CA ALA A 173 0.37 -2.60 -9.54
C ALA A 173 0.37 -2.02 -8.13
N LEU A 174 -0.04 -2.82 -7.14
CA LEU A 174 -0.13 -2.42 -5.74
C LEU A 174 0.14 -3.64 -4.87
N GLU A 175 1.08 -3.51 -3.94
CA GLU A 175 1.33 -4.49 -2.87
C GLU A 175 0.68 -3.99 -1.57
N GLU A 176 -0.02 -4.86 -0.85
CA GLU A 176 -0.73 -4.53 0.40
C GLU A 176 0.22 -3.99 1.48
N SER A 177 1.46 -4.52 1.50
CA SER A 177 2.51 -4.07 2.42
C SER A 177 2.81 -2.58 2.29
N LEU A 178 2.66 -1.99 1.09
CA LEU A 178 2.82 -0.55 0.89
C LEU A 178 1.72 0.23 1.63
N LEU A 179 0.48 -0.23 1.61
CA LEU A 179 -0.62 0.42 2.33
C LEU A 179 -0.39 0.35 3.85
N VAL A 180 0.04 -0.82 4.36
CA VAL A 180 0.37 -0.98 5.77
C VAL A 180 1.50 -0.05 6.20
N LEU A 181 2.56 0.06 5.39
CA LEU A 181 3.65 1.00 5.62
C LEU A 181 3.16 2.45 5.65
N LEU A 182 2.36 2.86 4.67
CA LEU A 182 1.89 4.24 4.55
C LEU A 182 0.93 4.65 5.69
N GLU A 183 0.00 3.78 6.06
CA GLU A 183 -0.90 4.01 7.20
C GLU A 183 -0.14 4.11 8.53
N GLY A 184 0.84 3.22 8.74
CA GLY A 184 1.70 3.25 9.92
C GLY A 184 2.54 4.53 10.00
N LEU A 185 3.21 4.91 8.91
CA LEU A 185 3.99 6.14 8.83
C LEU A 185 3.13 7.39 9.05
N LEU A 186 1.92 7.43 8.49
CA LEU A 186 0.99 8.54 8.72
C LEU A 186 0.59 8.63 10.19
N GLY A 187 0.40 7.49 10.85
CA GLY A 187 0.20 7.39 12.29
C GLY A 187 1.35 8.01 13.09
N GLU A 188 2.60 7.68 12.75
CA GLU A 188 3.79 8.25 13.40
C GLU A 188 3.92 9.76 13.19
N VAL A 189 3.71 10.22 11.95
CA VAL A 189 3.70 11.65 11.61
C VAL A 189 2.67 12.41 12.46
N ARG A 190 1.46 11.86 12.61
CA ARG A 190 0.42 12.44 13.46
C ARG A 190 0.78 12.46 14.93
N GLN A 191 1.35 11.37 15.45
CA GLN A 191 1.82 11.30 16.83
C GLN A 191 2.90 12.33 17.12
N ARG A 192 3.72 12.67 16.11
CA ARG A 192 4.74 13.71 16.21
C ARG A 192 4.19 15.14 16.17
N GLY A 193 2.88 15.29 15.94
CA GLY A 193 2.16 16.56 16.02
C GLY A 193 1.84 17.19 14.67
N TYR A 194 1.95 16.46 13.56
CA TYR A 194 1.54 16.93 12.23
C TYR A 194 0.20 16.28 11.85
N PRO A 195 -0.94 17.00 11.94
CA PRO A 195 -2.27 16.42 11.77
C PRO A 195 -2.63 16.20 10.28
N ALA A 196 -1.73 15.61 9.50
CA ALA A 196 -1.92 15.34 8.08
C ALA A 196 -3.09 14.36 7.85
N ALA A 197 -4.06 14.73 7.03
CA ALA A 197 -5.20 13.85 6.70
C ALA A 197 -4.76 12.65 5.84
N THR A 198 -3.75 12.87 4.98
CA THR A 198 -3.08 11.90 4.11
C THR A 198 -1.71 12.48 3.74
N PHE A 199 -0.94 11.79 2.89
CA PHE A 199 0.29 12.35 2.31
C PHE A 199 0.06 13.01 0.96
N GLY A 200 0.83 14.07 0.70
CA GLY A 200 1.06 14.57 -0.64
C GLY A 200 1.88 13.56 -1.45
N VAL A 201 1.55 13.36 -2.72
CA VAL A 201 2.16 12.31 -3.56
C VAL A 201 2.91 12.88 -4.75
N ILE A 202 4.21 12.57 -4.82
CA ILE A 202 5.02 12.78 -6.01
C ILE A 202 4.84 11.63 -7.00
N SER A 203 4.79 10.38 -6.54
CA SER A 203 4.56 9.23 -7.41
C SER A 203 4.21 7.98 -6.63
N GLY A 204 3.14 7.29 -7.03
CA GLY A 204 2.90 5.87 -6.71
C GLY A 204 3.44 4.96 -7.80
N TYR A 205 2.62 4.04 -8.30
CA TYR A 205 2.99 3.12 -9.37
C TYR A 205 3.43 3.83 -10.65
N ARG A 206 4.42 3.25 -11.35
CA ARG A 206 4.87 3.69 -12.67
C ARG A 206 4.86 2.51 -13.63
N THR A 207 4.28 2.68 -14.81
CA THR A 207 4.52 1.69 -15.88
C THR A 207 6.00 1.65 -16.23
N PRO A 208 6.56 0.50 -16.66
CA PRO A 208 7.96 0.43 -17.09
C PRO A 208 8.30 1.43 -18.21
N TRP A 209 7.36 1.70 -19.11
CA TRP A 209 7.48 2.73 -20.15
C TRP A 209 7.60 4.11 -19.52
N TYR A 210 6.65 4.51 -18.66
CA TYR A 210 6.66 5.84 -18.05
C TYR A 210 7.89 6.06 -17.17
N ASN A 211 8.27 5.04 -16.39
CA ASN A 211 9.48 5.09 -15.57
C ASN A 211 10.73 5.38 -16.41
N ARG A 212 10.85 4.73 -17.59
CA ARG A 212 11.93 4.97 -18.54
C ARG A 212 11.87 6.35 -19.19
N THR A 213 10.68 6.84 -19.54
CA THR A 213 10.54 8.15 -20.21
C THR A 213 10.96 9.32 -19.31
N ILE A 214 10.83 9.17 -18.00
CA ILE A 214 11.33 10.15 -17.01
C ILE A 214 12.79 9.88 -16.57
N GLY A 215 13.49 8.94 -17.23
CA GLY A 215 14.92 8.70 -17.05
C GLY A 215 15.29 7.84 -15.85
N ASN A 216 14.34 7.12 -15.24
CA ASN A 216 14.62 6.24 -14.10
C ASN A 216 15.13 4.86 -14.52
N VAL A 217 15.79 4.19 -13.57
CA VAL A 217 16.34 2.85 -13.76
C VAL A 217 15.23 1.79 -13.93
N PRO A 218 15.45 0.72 -14.72
CA PRO A 218 14.42 -0.29 -15.00
C PRO A 218 13.88 -1.02 -13.77
N ASN A 219 14.71 -1.25 -12.75
CA ASN A 219 14.33 -1.96 -11.52
C ASN A 219 13.94 -1.01 -10.37
N SER A 220 13.42 0.17 -10.69
CA SER A 220 12.80 1.06 -9.69
C SER A 220 11.65 0.36 -8.99
N ARG A 221 11.53 0.46 -7.66
CA ARG A 221 10.44 -0.19 -6.91
C ARG A 221 9.03 0.27 -7.33
N HIS A 222 8.90 1.48 -7.86
CA HIS A 222 7.63 1.97 -8.42
C HIS A 222 7.04 1.11 -9.55
N VAL A 223 7.85 0.34 -10.29
CA VAL A 223 7.33 -0.54 -11.36
C VAL A 223 6.82 -1.88 -10.85
N TYR A 224 7.05 -2.17 -9.56
CA TYR A 224 6.61 -3.39 -8.88
C TYR A 224 5.37 -3.17 -8.01
N GLY A 225 4.96 -1.92 -7.77
CA GLY A 225 3.74 -1.61 -7.01
C GLY A 225 3.94 -1.46 -5.50
N ASP A 226 5.19 -1.50 -5.04
CA ASP A 226 5.54 -1.54 -3.61
C ASP A 226 6.24 -0.26 -3.12
N ALA A 227 6.19 0.84 -3.89
CA ALA A 227 6.88 2.08 -3.57
C ALA A 227 6.02 3.34 -3.71
N MET A 228 6.35 4.34 -2.88
CA MET A 228 5.73 5.65 -2.88
C MET A 228 6.78 6.75 -2.67
N ASP A 229 6.67 7.82 -3.47
CA ASP A 229 7.37 9.09 -3.25
C ASP A 229 6.34 10.09 -2.67
N PHE A 230 6.53 10.52 -1.42
CA PHE A 230 5.53 11.29 -0.67
C PHE A 230 6.14 12.39 0.21
N TYR A 231 5.27 13.28 0.69
CA TYR A 231 5.61 14.38 1.61
C TYR A 231 4.42 14.69 2.53
N VAL A 232 4.68 15.42 3.61
CA VAL A 232 3.66 15.94 4.52
C VAL A 232 3.21 17.31 4.01
N ASP A 233 1.91 17.49 3.86
CA ASP A 233 1.26 18.69 3.29
C ASP A 233 -0.05 18.93 4.04
N VAL A 234 0.06 19.54 5.22
CA VAL A 234 -1.09 19.81 6.10
C VAL A 234 -1.90 21.01 5.60
N ASP A 235 -1.23 22.00 5.01
CA ASP A 235 -1.88 23.23 4.53
C ASP A 235 -2.45 23.11 3.10
N GLY A 236 -2.07 22.06 2.36
CA GLY A 236 -2.59 21.72 1.05
C GLY A 236 -1.99 22.55 -0.09
N ASP A 237 -0.82 23.14 0.09
CA ASP A 237 -0.16 23.97 -0.93
C ASP A 237 0.60 23.15 -2.01
N GLY A 238 0.67 21.82 -1.82
CA GLY A 238 1.34 20.90 -2.73
C GLY A 238 2.86 20.84 -2.54
N ARG A 239 3.37 21.23 -1.36
CA ARG A 239 4.78 21.18 -0.98
C ARG A 239 4.95 20.52 0.38
N MET A 240 6.19 20.14 0.70
CA MET A 240 6.53 19.67 2.03
C MET A 240 6.39 20.84 3.01
N ASP A 241 5.68 20.59 4.11
CA ASP A 241 5.61 21.51 5.25
C ASP A 241 6.99 21.70 5.90
N ASP A 242 7.15 22.85 6.57
CA ASP A 242 8.24 23.10 7.53
C ASP A 242 7.98 22.23 8.79
N LEU A 243 8.61 21.06 8.80
CA LEU A 243 8.44 20.06 9.85
C LEU A 243 9.22 20.43 11.09
N ASP A 244 10.45 20.91 10.97
CA ASP A 244 11.27 21.22 12.15
C ASP A 244 10.94 22.57 12.81
N ARG A 245 10.12 23.39 12.13
CA ARG A 245 9.57 24.69 12.56
C ARG A 245 10.63 25.78 12.66
N ASP A 246 11.64 25.75 11.79
CA ASP A 246 12.67 26.77 11.72
C ASP A 246 12.31 27.95 10.80
N GLY A 247 11.23 27.82 10.03
CA GLY A 247 10.70 28.82 9.11
C GLY A 247 11.08 28.62 7.64
N ASP A 248 11.92 27.62 7.34
CA ASP A 248 12.33 27.25 5.99
C ASP A 248 11.70 25.90 5.58
N GLN A 249 11.47 25.70 4.27
CA GLN A 249 10.98 24.44 3.71
C GLN A 249 12.10 23.81 2.87
N ASP A 250 12.94 22.99 3.49
CA ASP A 250 14.22 22.57 2.93
C ASP A 250 14.54 21.07 3.06
N LEU A 251 15.83 20.69 3.14
CA LEU A 251 16.25 19.30 3.21
C LEU A 251 16.19 18.72 4.63
N ASP A 252 16.21 19.58 5.65
CA ASP A 252 16.17 19.16 7.05
C ASP A 252 14.75 18.67 7.42
N ASP A 253 13.70 19.26 6.84
CA ASP A 253 12.33 18.71 6.89
C ASP A 253 12.25 17.30 6.31
N VAL A 254 12.85 17.13 5.14
CA VAL A 254 12.87 15.81 4.47
C VAL A 254 13.67 14.82 5.32
N GLN A 255 14.75 15.25 5.96
CA GLN A 255 15.53 14.41 6.86
C GLN A 255 14.71 13.98 8.09
N LEU A 256 13.91 14.88 8.68
CA LEU A 256 13.02 14.53 9.79
C LEU A 256 12.05 13.42 9.39
N LEU A 257 11.44 13.50 8.20
CA LEU A 257 10.53 12.48 7.72
C LEU A 257 11.25 11.16 7.38
N VAL A 258 12.48 11.23 6.87
CA VAL A 258 13.35 10.04 6.69
C VAL A 258 13.63 9.37 8.02
N ASP A 259 13.99 10.13 9.06
CA ASP A 259 14.32 9.60 10.38
C ASP A 259 13.09 8.93 11.02
N LEU A 260 11.91 9.54 10.90
CA LEU A 260 10.65 8.92 11.32
C LEU A 260 10.40 7.60 10.58
N ALA A 261 10.63 7.57 9.27
CA ALA A 261 10.46 6.34 8.49
C ALA A 261 11.49 5.27 8.85
N GLU A 262 12.75 5.64 9.10
CA GLU A 262 13.77 4.71 9.58
C GLU A 262 13.41 4.13 10.95
N GLU A 263 12.98 4.97 11.89
CA GLU A 263 12.56 4.54 13.22
C GLU A 263 11.39 3.55 13.11
N PHE A 264 10.34 3.91 12.38
CA PHE A 264 9.16 3.08 12.20
C PHE A 264 9.50 1.69 11.65
N VAL A 265 10.21 1.60 10.52
CA VAL A 265 10.52 0.31 9.89
C VAL A 265 11.56 -0.51 10.66
N SER A 266 12.31 0.11 11.57
CA SER A 266 13.31 -0.59 12.40
C SER A 266 12.69 -1.39 13.54
N ARG A 267 11.42 -1.12 13.88
CA ARG A 267 10.71 -1.81 14.97
C ARG A 267 10.49 -3.29 14.60
N PRO A 268 10.72 -4.25 15.51
CA PRO A 268 10.60 -5.69 15.19
C PRO A 268 9.25 -6.12 14.63
N GLU A 269 8.16 -5.52 15.11
CA GLU A 269 6.79 -5.73 14.62
C GLU A 269 6.59 -5.32 13.15
N ASN A 270 7.43 -4.41 12.64
CA ASN A 270 7.38 -3.89 11.28
C ASN A 270 8.39 -4.58 10.35
N ALA A 271 8.98 -5.71 10.74
CA ALA A 271 10.03 -6.39 9.97
C ALA A 271 9.60 -6.75 8.52
N GLN A 272 8.31 -6.99 8.28
CA GLN A 272 7.75 -7.29 6.95
C GLN A 272 7.64 -6.04 6.05
N LEU A 273 7.73 -4.85 6.63
CA LEU A 273 7.70 -3.57 5.90
C LEU A 273 9.10 -3.08 5.54
N LEU A 274 10.13 -3.89 5.79
CA LEU A 274 11.51 -3.52 5.54
C LEU A 274 11.72 -3.23 4.05
N GLY A 275 12.26 -2.06 3.72
CA GLY A 275 12.66 -1.76 2.36
C GLY A 275 13.56 -0.54 2.21
N GLY A 276 13.47 0.10 1.05
CA GLY A 276 14.22 1.30 0.70
C GLY A 276 13.66 2.56 1.34
N ILE A 277 14.54 3.50 1.71
CA ILE A 277 14.17 4.85 2.10
C ILE A 277 15.13 5.82 1.40
N GLY A 278 14.59 6.79 0.67
CA GLY A 278 15.38 7.74 -0.10
C GLY A 278 15.05 9.18 0.24
N ARG A 279 16.07 10.03 0.34
CA ARG A 279 15.90 11.46 0.63
C ARG A 279 16.01 12.30 -0.64
N TYR A 280 14.99 13.08 -0.97
CA TYR A 280 15.00 13.92 -2.17
C TYR A 280 14.82 15.41 -1.82
N ARG A 281 15.82 16.21 -2.20
CA ARG A 281 15.76 17.66 -2.11
C ARG A 281 14.75 18.25 -3.09
N LYS A 282 14.24 19.43 -2.73
CA LYS A 282 13.46 20.29 -3.62
C LYS A 282 14.22 20.59 -4.93
N THR A 283 13.48 20.64 -6.03
CA THR A 283 13.98 21.07 -7.34
C THR A 283 13.01 22.09 -7.95
N SER A 284 13.29 22.56 -9.17
CA SER A 284 12.33 23.38 -9.92
C SER A 284 11.08 22.60 -10.35
N ARG A 285 11.07 21.27 -10.25
CA ARG A 285 9.97 20.40 -10.72
C ARG A 285 9.08 19.88 -9.58
N HIS A 286 9.57 19.82 -8.35
CA HIS A 286 8.86 19.27 -7.20
C HIS A 286 9.45 19.80 -5.88
N GLY A 287 8.64 19.77 -4.82
CA GLY A 287 9.10 19.99 -3.44
C GLY A 287 10.08 18.91 -2.95
N GLY A 288 10.61 19.08 -1.73
CA GLY A 288 11.31 17.98 -1.06
C GLY A 288 10.35 16.82 -0.79
N PHE A 289 10.85 15.58 -0.82
CA PHE A 289 10.02 14.40 -0.59
C PHE A 289 10.86 13.21 -0.13
N VAL A 290 10.18 12.21 0.43
CA VAL A 290 10.75 10.94 0.85
C VAL A 290 10.25 9.82 -0.05
N HIS A 291 11.16 8.94 -0.44
CA HIS A 291 10.83 7.67 -1.06
C HIS A 291 10.77 6.60 0.02
N VAL A 292 9.77 5.72 -0.04
CA VAL A 292 9.73 4.46 0.71
C VAL A 292 9.27 3.32 -0.18
N ASP A 293 9.68 2.11 0.16
CA ASP A 293 9.16 0.87 -0.41
C ASP A 293 9.28 -0.30 0.56
N THR A 294 8.67 -1.43 0.22
CA THR A 294 8.67 -2.67 1.00
C THR A 294 9.46 -3.80 0.32
N ARG A 295 10.59 -3.48 -0.33
CA ARG A 295 11.40 -4.44 -1.13
C ARG A 295 11.99 -5.64 -0.37
N GLY A 296 11.80 -5.74 0.94
CA GLY A 296 12.26 -6.84 1.80
C GLY A 296 13.70 -6.71 2.31
N TYR A 297 14.41 -5.62 2.01
CA TYR A 297 15.76 -5.38 2.55
C TYR A 297 16.12 -3.89 2.58
N ARG A 298 16.99 -3.52 3.52
CA ARG A 298 17.42 -2.14 3.73
C ARG A 298 18.19 -1.60 2.51
N ALA A 299 17.76 -0.45 2.01
CA ALA A 299 18.49 0.36 1.03
C ALA A 299 18.30 1.85 1.32
N ARG A 300 19.35 2.68 1.19
CA ARG A 300 19.29 4.12 1.50
C ARG A 300 20.04 4.93 0.46
N TRP A 301 19.54 6.13 0.15
CA TRP A 301 20.19 7.09 -0.75
C TRP A 301 19.72 8.52 -0.50
#